data_AF-A0A6P7U4L5-F1
#
_entry.id   AF-A0A6P7U4L5-F1
#
_cell.length_a   1.000
_cell.length_b   1.000
_cell.length_c   1.000
_cell.angle_alpha   90.00
_cell.angle_beta   90.00
_cell.angle_gamma   90.00
#
_symmetry.space_group_name_H-M   'P 1'
#
loop_
_entity.id
_entity.type
_entity.pdbx_description
1 polymer ?
#
loop_
_entity_poly.entity_id
_entity_poly.type
_entity_poly.pdbx_seq_one_letter_code
_entity_poly.pdbx_strand_id
1 'polypeptide(L)'
;MEGQVGCGVNEDCQWVEGHQTGCGGNGDCQRVEGHQIGCGVNGDCQWVEGHRAGYGGNRDCQWVEGHQIGCEGNGDCLWVEGYQVGCGGNGDCQWVEGYQARCGGNGDCQWVEGYQVRCGGNGDCQWVDGYQARCGGNGDCQCVEGYQARCGGNGDCQWVEGHQAGCGGNGDCQWVEGYQAGCGGNGDCQWVEGHQAGCGGNGDCQWVEGHQAGCGGNGDCQWVEGHQAGCGGNGDCQWVEGYQARCGGNGDCQWVEGHQAGCGGNGDCQWVEGHRAGCGGN
;
A
#
# COMPACT_ATOMS: atom_id res chain seq x y z
N MET A 1 21.26 36.76 19.46
CA MET A 1 21.12 35.96 20.68
C MET A 1 19.70 35.47 20.66
N GLU A 2 19.45 34.30 20.09
CA GLU A 2 18.11 33.70 20.13
C GLU A 2 18.10 32.75 21.32
N GLY A 3 17.26 33.06 22.30
CA GLY A 3 17.11 32.25 23.50
C GLY A 3 16.24 31.03 23.19
N GLN A 4 16.67 29.86 23.66
CA GLN A 4 15.77 28.71 23.80
C GLN A 4 14.68 29.06 24.82
N VAL A 5 13.43 28.79 24.48
CA VAL A 5 12.28 28.94 25.38
C VAL A 5 11.67 27.56 25.58
N GLY A 6 11.44 27.13 26.82
CA GLY A 6 10.92 25.80 27.08
C GLY A 6 10.40 25.65 28.51
N CYS A 7 9.64 24.58 28.75
CA CYS A 7 9.12 24.24 30.06
C CYS A 7 10.23 23.70 30.99
N GLY A 8 10.10 23.98 32.28
CA GLY A 8 10.91 23.32 33.30
C GLY A 8 10.62 21.82 33.37
N VAL A 9 11.62 21.04 33.80
CA VAL A 9 11.46 19.59 33.97
C VAL A 9 10.41 19.32 35.05
N ASN A 10 9.28 18.70 34.66
CA ASN A 10 8.10 18.40 35.49
C ASN A 10 7.14 19.58 35.75
N GLU A 11 7.07 20.56 34.86
CA GLU A 11 6.07 21.62 34.92
C GLU A 11 5.03 21.45 33.81
N ASP A 12 3.75 21.50 34.19
CA ASP A 12 2.65 21.57 33.22
C ASP A 12 2.58 22.97 32.64
N CYS A 13 2.59 23.05 31.31
CA CYS A 13 2.60 24.30 30.57
C CYS A 13 1.33 24.45 29.74
N GLN A 14 0.64 25.57 29.92
CA GLN A 14 -0.48 25.89 29.05
C GLN A 14 -0.02 26.36 27.66
N TRP A 15 1.09 27.10 27.60
CA TRP A 15 1.54 27.71 26.35
C TRP A 15 3.05 28.00 26.35
N VAL A 16 3.74 27.60 25.27
CA VAL A 16 5.18 27.81 25.04
C VAL A 16 5.38 28.35 23.62
N GLU A 17 6.02 29.51 23.46
CA GLU A 17 6.30 30.11 22.16
C GLU A 17 7.76 30.60 22.08
N GLY A 18 8.41 30.45 20.93
CA GLY A 18 9.78 30.90 20.69
C GLY A 18 10.38 30.37 19.38
N HIS A 19 11.57 30.87 19.00
CA HIS A 19 12.22 30.44 17.76
C HIS A 19 12.70 28.98 17.82
N GLN A 20 13.29 28.59 18.95
CA GLN A 20 13.60 27.20 19.30
C GLN A 20 12.86 26.86 20.59
N THR A 21 11.85 26.01 20.49
CA THR A 21 10.97 25.66 21.61
C THR A 21 10.93 24.17 21.87
N GLY A 22 10.60 23.81 23.10
CA GLY A 22 10.37 22.42 23.44
C GLY A 22 9.72 22.24 24.79
N CYS A 23 9.00 21.13 24.90
CA CYS A 23 8.50 20.61 26.15
C CYS A 23 9.37 19.42 26.55
N GLY A 24 10.17 19.57 27.61
CA GLY A 24 11.04 18.53 28.13
C GLY A 24 10.67 18.14 29.55
N GLY A 25 10.54 16.85 29.84
CA GLY A 25 10.30 16.32 31.18
C GLY A 25 9.04 15.47 31.29
N ASN A 26 8.43 15.41 32.46
CA ASN A 26 7.18 14.68 32.71
C ASN A 26 5.92 15.58 32.74
N GLY A 27 6.05 16.87 32.43
CA GLY A 27 4.94 17.83 32.49
C GLY A 27 4.18 17.90 31.17
N ASP A 28 2.87 18.07 31.25
CA ASP A 28 1.99 18.10 30.07
C ASP A 28 1.96 19.50 29.46
N CYS A 29 1.99 19.58 28.14
CA CYS A 29 1.93 20.83 27.38
C CYS A 29 0.65 20.92 26.55
N GLN A 30 -0.16 21.95 26.79
CA GLN A 30 -1.37 22.14 25.99
C GLN A 30 -1.04 22.67 24.59
N ARG A 31 -0.10 23.63 24.46
CA ARG A 31 0.28 24.19 23.16
C ARG A 31 1.73 24.64 23.10
N VAL A 32 2.43 24.23 22.04
CA VAL A 32 3.83 24.54 21.77
C VAL A 32 3.94 25.09 20.35
N GLU A 33 4.42 26.33 20.23
CA GLU A 33 4.57 27.04 18.97
C GLU A 33 6.04 27.46 18.76
N GLY A 34 6.51 27.45 17.52
CA GLY A 34 7.86 27.89 17.20
C GLY A 34 8.38 27.55 15.82
N HIS A 35 9.61 27.98 15.52
CA HIS A 35 10.23 27.65 14.23
C HIS A 35 10.84 26.24 14.24
N GLN A 36 11.47 25.85 15.34
CA GLN A 36 12.01 24.50 15.58
C GLN A 36 11.51 23.99 16.93
N ILE A 37 10.74 22.91 16.91
CA ILE A 37 10.09 22.35 18.09
C ILE A 37 10.55 20.92 18.34
N GLY A 38 10.87 20.63 19.60
CA GLY A 38 11.04 19.26 20.10
C GLY A 38 10.20 19.05 21.35
N CYS A 39 9.23 18.14 21.28
CA CYS A 39 8.42 17.70 22.42
C CYS A 39 8.91 16.31 22.86
N GLY A 40 9.31 16.19 24.14
CA GLY A 40 10.15 15.10 24.63
C GLY A 40 9.61 14.29 25.81
N VAL A 41 9.83 12.98 25.67
CA VAL A 41 9.91 11.85 26.62
C VAL A 41 8.63 11.42 27.37
N ASN A 42 8.02 12.24 28.25
CA ASN A 42 7.04 11.72 29.23
C ASN A 42 5.83 12.62 29.54
N GLY A 43 5.65 13.75 28.84
CA GLY A 43 4.49 14.63 28.96
C GLY A 43 3.63 14.62 27.70
N ASP A 44 2.31 14.67 27.85
CA ASP A 44 1.37 14.77 26.72
C ASP A 44 1.48 16.15 26.05
N CYS A 45 1.46 16.20 24.73
CA CYS A 45 1.44 17.45 23.97
C CYS A 45 0.16 17.53 23.14
N GLN A 46 -0.78 18.39 23.52
CA GLN A 46 -2.05 18.47 22.79
C GLN A 46 -1.86 19.13 21.42
N TRP A 47 -1.14 20.25 21.34
CA TRP A 47 -0.91 21.00 20.11
C TRP A 47 0.56 21.36 19.94
N VAL A 48 1.13 21.01 18.78
CA VAL A 48 2.49 21.34 18.38
C VAL A 48 2.45 21.96 17.00
N GLU A 49 2.84 23.22 16.86
CA GLU A 49 2.75 23.96 15.59
C GLU A 49 4.07 24.65 15.26
N GLY A 50 4.78 24.18 14.22
CA GLY A 50 6.04 24.82 13.85
C GLY A 50 6.63 24.41 12.52
N HIS A 51 7.53 25.23 11.97
CA HIS A 51 8.13 24.92 10.66
C HIS A 51 8.88 23.58 10.67
N ARG A 52 9.58 23.25 11.77
CA ARG A 52 10.08 21.90 12.04
C ARG A 52 9.52 21.44 13.38
N ALA A 53 8.67 20.42 13.39
CA ALA A 53 8.08 19.86 14.59
C ALA A 53 8.53 18.41 14.79
N GLY A 54 9.14 18.11 15.92
CA GLY A 54 9.49 16.75 16.32
C GLY A 54 8.75 16.37 17.59
N TYR A 55 8.05 15.25 17.54
CA TYR A 55 7.47 14.58 18.69
C TYR A 55 8.19 13.27 18.96
N GLY A 56 8.65 13.08 20.20
CA GLY A 56 9.47 11.94 20.62
C GLY A 56 9.19 11.55 22.06
N GLY A 57 8.30 10.58 22.32
CA GLY A 57 7.89 10.27 23.70
C GLY A 57 7.10 8.98 23.92
N ASN A 58 6.75 8.72 25.19
CA ASN A 58 5.93 7.59 25.63
C ASN A 58 4.42 7.90 25.77
N ARG A 59 3.99 9.05 25.24
CA ARG A 59 2.73 9.72 25.57
C ARG A 59 2.06 10.21 24.29
N ASP A 60 0.84 10.70 24.37
CA ASP A 60 0.04 10.93 23.17
C ASP A 60 0.16 12.38 22.70
N CYS A 61 0.10 12.56 21.38
CA CYS A 61 -0.03 13.83 20.71
C CYS A 61 -1.37 13.92 20.00
N GLN A 62 -2.13 14.99 20.25
CA GLN A 62 -3.41 15.16 19.55
C GLN A 62 -3.21 15.84 18.19
N TRP A 63 -2.38 16.88 18.12
CA TRP A 63 -2.19 17.66 16.90
C TRP A 63 -0.74 18.09 16.73
N VAL A 64 -0.17 17.78 15.57
CA VAL A 64 1.17 18.22 15.16
C VAL A 64 1.09 18.79 13.75
N GLU A 65 1.36 20.09 13.61
CA GLU A 65 1.31 20.82 12.34
C GLU A 65 2.66 21.49 12.03
N GLY A 66 3.02 21.54 10.75
CA GLY A 66 4.30 22.10 10.36
C GLY A 66 4.74 21.87 8.92
N HIS A 67 5.92 22.38 8.56
CA HIS A 67 6.49 22.10 7.23
C HIS A 67 7.24 20.76 7.21
N GLN A 68 8.00 20.43 8.25
CA GLN A 68 8.68 19.14 8.39
C GLN A 68 8.36 18.55 9.76
N ILE A 69 7.74 17.38 9.78
CA ILE A 69 7.21 16.76 10.98
C ILE A 69 7.74 15.34 11.13
N GLY A 70 8.15 15.01 12.35
CA GLY A 70 8.45 13.64 12.75
C GLY A 70 7.76 13.33 14.07
N CYS A 71 6.83 12.39 14.06
CA CYS A 71 6.23 11.79 15.24
C CYS A 71 6.83 10.40 15.43
N GLU A 72 7.66 10.24 16.45
CA GLU A 72 8.32 8.98 16.78
C GLU A 72 8.09 8.65 18.26
N GLY A 73 8.08 7.37 18.63
CA GLY A 73 8.02 6.97 20.04
C GLY A 73 7.02 5.86 20.33
N ASN A 74 6.53 5.80 21.56
CA ASN A 74 5.58 4.77 22.02
C ASN A 74 4.15 5.28 22.21
N GLY A 75 3.90 6.58 22.04
CA GLY A 75 2.55 7.12 22.21
C GLY A 75 1.94 7.55 20.89
N ASP A 76 0.63 7.73 20.92
CA ASP A 76 -0.21 7.81 19.73
C ASP A 76 -0.25 9.23 19.19
N CYS A 77 -0.37 9.37 17.87
CA CYS A 77 -0.54 10.64 17.20
C CYS A 77 -1.90 10.68 16.50
N LEU A 78 -2.79 11.55 16.97
CA LEU A 78 -4.14 11.63 16.41
C LEU A 78 -4.12 12.34 15.05
N TRP A 79 -3.49 13.51 14.96
CA TRP A 79 -3.38 14.30 13.73
C TRP A 79 -1.96 14.82 13.51
N VAL A 80 -1.42 14.54 12.33
CA VAL A 80 -0.09 14.98 11.90
C VAL A 80 -0.20 15.53 10.47
N GLU A 81 -0.07 16.85 10.30
CA GLU A 81 -0.30 17.52 9.01
C GLU A 81 0.88 18.41 8.62
N GLY A 82 1.43 18.23 7.43
CA GLY A 82 2.50 19.10 6.96
C GLY A 82 2.99 18.88 5.54
N TYR A 83 4.07 19.56 5.13
CA TYR A 83 4.63 19.33 3.80
C TYR A 83 5.41 18.02 3.72
N GLN A 84 6.24 17.72 4.72
CA GLN A 84 6.94 16.45 4.88
C GLN A 84 6.62 15.86 6.24
N VAL A 85 5.93 14.74 6.27
CA VAL A 85 5.46 14.12 7.50
C VAL A 85 5.98 12.70 7.62
N GLY A 86 6.50 12.35 8.80
CA GLY A 86 6.77 11.00 9.22
C GLY A 86 6.07 10.71 10.54
N CYS A 87 5.31 9.62 10.60
CA CYS A 87 4.75 9.08 11.83
C CYS A 87 5.25 7.65 12.02
N GLY A 88 5.67 7.29 13.22
CA GLY A 88 6.18 5.97 13.49
C GLY A 88 6.60 5.67 14.91
N GLY A 89 7.19 4.48 15.09
CA GLY A 89 7.51 3.94 16.41
C GLY A 89 6.53 2.83 16.80
N ASN A 90 6.19 2.72 18.08
CA ASN A 90 5.26 1.71 18.61
C ASN A 90 3.85 2.27 18.88
N GLY A 91 3.65 3.58 18.77
CA GLY A 91 2.32 4.21 18.92
C GLY A 91 1.58 4.28 17.58
N ASP A 92 0.26 4.40 17.66
CA ASP A 92 -0.64 4.44 16.51
C ASP A 92 -0.77 5.86 15.96
N CYS A 93 -0.99 5.98 14.65
CA CYS A 93 -1.21 7.24 13.97
C CYS A 93 -2.61 7.24 13.32
N GLN A 94 -3.53 8.10 13.77
CA GLN A 94 -4.87 8.11 13.16
C GLN A 94 -4.91 8.86 11.83
N TRP A 95 -4.34 10.06 11.77
CA TRP A 95 -4.34 10.90 10.56
C TRP A 95 -2.95 11.45 10.28
N VAL A 96 -2.41 11.12 9.11
CA VAL A 96 -1.09 11.55 8.64
C VAL A 96 -1.24 12.15 7.24
N GLU A 97 -1.27 13.47 7.15
CA GLU A 97 -1.47 14.18 5.89
C GLU A 97 -0.22 14.97 5.50
N GLY A 98 0.20 14.86 4.24
CA GLY A 98 1.18 15.78 3.71
C GLY A 98 1.60 15.56 2.28
N TYR A 99 2.31 16.54 1.70
CA TYR A 99 2.82 16.38 0.33
C TYR A 99 3.71 15.12 0.21
N GLN A 100 4.55 14.87 1.21
CA GLN A 100 5.22 13.59 1.43
C GLN A 100 4.82 13.04 2.80
N ALA A 101 3.90 12.08 2.83
CA ALA A 101 3.46 11.40 4.05
C ALA A 101 4.11 10.02 4.19
N ARG A 102 4.62 9.72 5.38
CA ARG A 102 5.16 8.41 5.73
C ARG A 102 4.58 7.96 7.05
N CYS A 103 4.07 6.74 7.10
CA CYS A 103 3.63 6.11 8.34
C CYS A 103 4.28 4.74 8.46
N GLY A 104 4.79 4.39 9.64
CA GLY A 104 5.42 3.09 9.81
C GLY A 104 6.06 2.81 11.14
N GLY A 105 6.27 1.53 11.46
CA GLY A 105 6.73 1.13 12.78
C GLY A 105 5.99 -0.12 13.22
N ASN A 106 5.79 -0.28 14.53
CA ASN A 106 4.99 -1.36 15.10
C ASN A 106 3.55 -0.92 15.43
N GLY A 107 3.25 0.39 15.43
CA GLY A 107 1.88 0.89 15.60
C GLY A 107 1.14 1.01 14.27
N ASP A 108 -0.18 1.07 14.36
CA ASP A 108 -1.10 1.08 13.24
C ASP A 108 -1.33 2.50 12.70
N CYS A 109 -1.64 2.60 11.41
CA CYS A 109 -1.94 3.85 10.71
C CYS A 109 -3.35 3.80 10.14
N GLN A 110 -4.27 4.66 10.59
CA GLN A 110 -5.64 4.62 10.05
C GLN A 110 -5.75 5.34 8.71
N TRP A 111 -5.26 6.57 8.60
CA TRP A 111 -5.36 7.39 7.38
C TRP A 111 -4.02 8.04 7.07
N VAL A 112 -3.48 7.77 5.88
CA VAL A 112 -2.25 8.37 5.38
C VAL A 112 -2.50 8.94 4.00
N GLU A 113 -2.50 10.27 3.88
CA GLU A 113 -2.86 10.98 2.65
C GLU A 113 -1.73 11.89 2.17
N GLY A 114 -1.57 12.02 0.85
CA GLY A 114 -0.57 12.92 0.29
C GLY A 114 -0.34 12.85 -1.21
N TYR A 115 0.67 13.59 -1.68
CA TYR A 115 1.12 13.42 -3.07
C TYR A 115 2.01 12.18 -3.23
N GLN A 116 2.93 11.97 -2.27
CA GLN A 116 3.76 10.78 -2.16
C GLN A 116 3.57 10.14 -0.81
N VAL A 117 2.90 8.98 -0.78
CA VAL A 117 2.58 8.28 0.46
C VAL A 117 3.31 6.96 0.55
N ARG A 118 3.83 6.67 1.74
CA ARG A 118 4.37 5.36 2.09
C ARG A 118 3.87 4.93 3.47
N CYS A 119 3.11 3.85 3.52
CA CYS A 119 2.76 3.18 4.76
C CYS A 119 3.52 1.85 4.86
N GLY A 120 4.04 1.51 6.02
CA GLY A 120 4.74 0.23 6.16
C GLY A 120 5.43 -0.02 7.48
N GLY A 121 5.56 -1.27 7.88
CA GLY A 121 6.08 -1.63 9.19
C GLY A 121 5.56 -2.99 9.62
N ASN A 122 5.48 -3.22 10.92
CA ASN A 122 4.76 -4.36 11.50
C ASN A 122 3.32 -4.02 11.89
N GLY A 123 2.95 -2.73 11.98
CA GLY A 123 1.57 -2.30 12.18
C GLY A 123 0.80 -2.17 10.87
N ASP A 124 -0.52 -2.21 10.97
CA ASP A 124 -1.46 -2.23 9.85
C ASP A 124 -1.77 -0.81 9.33
N CYS A 125 -2.16 -0.70 8.07
CA CYS A 125 -2.52 0.55 7.41
C CYS A 125 -3.95 0.48 6.85
N GLN A 126 -4.92 1.20 7.42
CA GLN A 126 -6.30 1.10 6.91
C GLN A 126 -6.46 1.83 5.56
N TRP A 127 -6.05 3.09 5.45
CA TRP A 127 -6.20 3.88 4.23
C TRP A 127 -4.91 4.59 3.85
N VAL A 128 -4.45 4.33 2.62
CA VAL A 128 -3.23 4.91 2.06
C VAL A 128 -3.59 5.54 0.72
N ASP A 129 -3.79 6.85 0.69
CA ASP A 129 -4.22 7.59 -0.51
C ASP A 129 -3.15 8.58 -1.00
N GLY A 130 -2.89 8.58 -2.29
CA GLY A 130 -2.10 9.64 -2.89
C GLY A 130 -1.73 9.43 -4.34
N TYR A 131 -1.18 10.46 -4.99
CA TYR A 131 -0.74 10.32 -6.39
C TYR A 131 0.25 9.16 -6.58
N GLN A 132 1.16 8.97 -5.63
CA GLN A 132 1.99 7.77 -5.48
C GLN A 132 1.77 7.14 -4.10
N ALA A 133 0.81 6.22 -4.00
CA ALA A 133 0.54 5.48 -2.78
C ALA A 133 1.29 4.14 -2.77
N ARG A 134 1.96 3.86 -1.64
CA ARG A 134 2.65 2.59 -1.42
C ARG A 134 2.36 2.08 -0.03
N CYS A 135 1.90 0.84 0.07
CA CYS A 135 1.81 0.14 1.32
C CYS A 135 2.72 -1.09 1.32
N GLY A 136 3.39 -1.35 2.44
CA GLY A 136 4.03 -2.64 2.60
C GLY A 136 4.87 -2.84 3.84
N GLY A 137 5.09 -4.09 4.22
CA GLY A 137 5.73 -4.44 5.50
C GLY A 137 5.31 -5.83 5.92
N ASN A 138 5.22 -6.07 7.22
CA ASN A 138 4.60 -7.25 7.79
C ASN A 138 3.14 -7.01 8.26
N GLY A 139 2.71 -5.75 8.39
CA GLY A 139 1.31 -5.41 8.65
C GLY A 139 0.48 -5.34 7.37
N ASP A 140 -0.83 -5.50 7.53
CA ASP A 140 -1.81 -5.56 6.46
C ASP A 140 -2.22 -4.15 6.01
N CYS A 141 -2.73 -4.02 4.78
CA CYS A 141 -3.31 -2.77 4.30
C CYS A 141 -4.72 -2.95 3.77
N GLN A 142 -5.67 -2.18 4.28
CA GLN A 142 -7.06 -2.33 3.87
C GLN A 142 -7.32 -1.67 2.50
N CYS A 143 -6.86 -0.44 2.29
CA CYS A 143 -7.02 0.26 1.01
C CYS A 143 -5.78 1.06 0.63
N VAL A 144 -5.33 0.89 -0.61
CA VAL A 144 -4.24 1.66 -1.23
C VAL A 144 -4.75 2.27 -2.53
N GLU A 145 -5.00 3.57 -2.53
CA GLU A 145 -5.55 4.30 -3.68
C GLU A 145 -4.54 5.31 -4.23
N GLY A 146 -4.46 5.44 -5.56
CA GLY A 146 -3.61 6.45 -6.15
C GLY A 146 -3.47 6.39 -7.67
N TYR A 147 -2.85 7.39 -8.27
CA TYR A 147 -2.49 7.26 -9.70
C TYR A 147 -1.49 6.10 -9.90
N GLN A 148 -0.54 5.95 -8.97
CA GLN A 148 0.33 4.78 -8.84
C GLN A 148 0.14 4.16 -7.45
N ALA A 149 -0.73 3.16 -7.36
CA ALA A 149 -0.98 2.42 -6.12
C ALA A 149 -0.19 1.10 -6.11
N ARG A 150 0.54 0.84 -5.03
CA ARG A 150 1.29 -0.41 -4.87
C ARG A 150 1.16 -0.98 -3.47
N CYS A 151 0.82 -2.26 -3.39
CA CYS A 151 0.95 -3.05 -2.16
C CYS A 151 2.08 -4.07 -2.29
N GLY A 152 2.83 -4.28 -1.21
CA GLY A 152 3.98 -5.17 -1.16
C GLY A 152 4.26 -5.71 0.24
N GLY A 153 5.00 -6.82 0.37
CA GLY A 153 5.52 -7.25 1.68
C GLY A 153 4.98 -8.61 2.12
N ASN A 154 4.91 -8.86 3.42
CA ASN A 154 4.38 -10.08 4.01
C ASN A 154 2.95 -9.94 4.56
N GLY A 155 2.45 -8.71 4.70
CA GLY A 155 1.05 -8.46 5.06
C GLY A 155 0.14 -8.44 3.84
N ASP A 156 -1.14 -8.70 4.08
CA ASP A 156 -2.19 -8.81 3.07
C ASP A 156 -2.73 -7.44 2.67
N CYS A 157 -3.34 -7.36 1.48
CA CYS A 157 -3.94 -6.14 0.97
C CYS A 157 -5.37 -6.37 0.47
N GLN A 158 -6.33 -5.63 1.02
CA GLN A 158 -7.72 -5.84 0.60
C GLN A 158 -8.04 -5.15 -0.73
N TRP A 159 -7.68 -3.87 -0.88
CA TRP A 159 -7.96 -3.09 -2.10
C TRP A 159 -6.73 -2.31 -2.54
N VAL A 160 -6.37 -2.45 -3.82
CA VAL A 160 -5.31 -1.65 -4.47
C VAL A 160 -5.89 -1.06 -5.75
N GLU A 161 -6.20 0.24 -5.74
CA GLU A 161 -6.86 0.92 -6.86
C GLU A 161 -5.98 2.02 -7.43
N GLY A 162 -5.85 2.07 -8.76
CA GLY A 162 -5.16 3.16 -9.40
C GLY A 162 -5.02 3.07 -10.89
N HIS A 163 -4.58 4.15 -11.55
CA HIS A 163 -4.27 4.05 -12.98
C HIS A 163 -3.17 2.99 -13.23
N GLN A 164 -2.18 2.91 -12.34
CA GLN A 164 -1.21 1.81 -12.26
C GLN A 164 -1.30 1.16 -10.88
N ALA A 165 -2.06 0.08 -10.78
CA ALA A 165 -2.24 -0.71 -9.57
C ALA A 165 -1.37 -1.96 -9.60
N GLY A 166 -0.70 -2.26 -8.49
CA GLY A 166 0.17 -3.42 -8.39
C GLY A 166 0.19 -4.02 -7.00
N CYS A 167 0.04 -5.33 -6.91
CA CYS A 167 0.26 -6.09 -5.69
C CYS A 167 1.42 -7.07 -5.85
N GLY A 168 2.21 -7.27 -4.80
CA GLY A 168 3.07 -8.43 -4.71
C GLY A 168 3.72 -8.67 -3.36
N GLY A 169 4.71 -9.55 -3.30
CA GLY A 169 5.30 -9.98 -2.03
C GLY A 169 4.82 -11.38 -1.64
N ASN A 170 4.71 -11.65 -0.35
CA ASN A 170 4.25 -12.92 0.22
C ASN A 170 2.84 -12.84 0.82
N GLY A 171 2.27 -11.64 1.00
CA GLY A 171 0.88 -11.46 1.44
C GLY A 171 -0.09 -11.49 0.25
N ASP A 172 -1.34 -11.84 0.55
CA ASP A 172 -2.42 -12.00 -0.40
C ASP A 172 -3.06 -10.66 -0.76
N CYS A 173 -3.72 -10.61 -1.91
CA CYS A 173 -4.43 -9.43 -2.38
C CYS A 173 -5.87 -9.75 -2.81
N GLN A 174 -6.86 -9.07 -2.24
CA GLN A 174 -8.24 -9.36 -2.59
C GLN A 174 -8.64 -8.71 -3.93
N TRP A 175 -8.35 -7.42 -4.10
CA TRP A 175 -8.72 -6.66 -5.30
C TRP A 175 -7.58 -5.76 -5.77
N VAL A 176 -7.22 -5.88 -7.04
CA VAL A 176 -6.26 -5.00 -7.72
C VAL A 176 -6.92 -4.44 -8.98
N GLU A 177 -7.30 -3.17 -8.96
CA GLU A 177 -8.05 -2.53 -10.04
C GLU A 177 -7.27 -1.35 -10.65
N GLY A 178 -7.21 -1.29 -11.97
CA GLY A 178 -6.58 -0.15 -12.62
C GLY A 178 -6.58 -0.15 -14.14
N TYR A 179 -6.11 0.93 -14.76
CA TYR A 179 -5.87 0.89 -16.21
C TYR A 179 -4.77 -0.15 -16.54
N GLN A 180 -3.73 -0.18 -15.72
CA GLN A 180 -2.72 -1.23 -15.65
C GLN A 180 -2.78 -1.87 -14.26
N ALA A 181 -3.31 -3.08 -14.17
CA ALA A 181 -3.42 -3.85 -12.94
C ALA A 181 -2.50 -5.07 -13.00
N GLY A 182 -1.77 -5.32 -11.92
CA GLY A 182 -0.81 -6.43 -11.86
C GLY A 182 -0.75 -7.07 -10.48
N CYS A 183 -0.76 -8.40 -10.44
CA CYS A 183 -0.42 -9.18 -9.25
C CYS A 183 0.84 -10.02 -9.50
N GLY A 184 1.67 -10.17 -8.48
CA GLY A 184 2.98 -10.82 -8.53
C GLY A 184 3.39 -11.40 -7.18
N GLY A 185 4.47 -12.19 -7.14
CA GLY A 185 5.04 -12.66 -5.86
C GLY A 185 4.59 -14.07 -5.48
N ASN A 186 4.51 -14.36 -4.18
CA ASN A 186 4.15 -15.66 -3.61
C ASN A 186 2.77 -15.68 -2.95
N GLY A 187 2.14 -14.51 -2.74
CA GLY A 187 0.76 -14.42 -2.24
C GLY A 187 -0.25 -14.49 -3.37
N ASP A 188 -1.46 -14.90 -3.03
CA ASP A 188 -2.57 -15.11 -3.96
C ASP A 188 -3.32 -13.81 -4.26
N CYS A 189 -3.97 -13.74 -5.41
CA CYS A 189 -4.84 -12.63 -5.78
C CYS A 189 -6.26 -13.09 -6.15
N GLN A 190 -7.29 -12.55 -5.52
CA GLN A 190 -8.66 -12.94 -5.90
C GLN A 190 -9.09 -12.27 -7.21
N TRP A 191 -8.91 -10.95 -7.34
CA TRP A 191 -9.36 -10.20 -8.51
C TRP A 191 -8.29 -9.23 -9.01
N VAL A 192 -7.97 -9.32 -10.29
CA VAL A 192 -7.09 -8.39 -11.00
C VAL A 192 -7.83 -7.86 -12.22
N GLU A 193 -8.31 -6.61 -12.16
CA GLU A 193 -9.12 -6.01 -13.20
C GLU A 193 -8.44 -4.79 -13.82
N GLY A 194 -8.41 -4.72 -15.15
CA GLY A 194 -7.93 -3.53 -15.81
C GLY A 194 -7.93 -3.56 -17.33
N HIS A 195 -7.64 -2.43 -17.97
CA HIS A 195 -7.47 -2.46 -19.43
C HIS A 195 -6.29 -3.38 -19.82
N GLN A 196 -5.22 -3.36 -19.02
CA GLN A 196 -4.13 -4.33 -19.04
C GLN A 196 -4.06 -4.99 -17.66
N ALA A 197 -4.54 -6.23 -17.56
CA ALA A 197 -4.54 -7.02 -16.33
C ALA A 197 -3.54 -8.17 -16.44
N GLY A 198 -2.74 -8.37 -15.39
CA GLY A 198 -1.72 -9.40 -15.37
C GLY A 198 -1.60 -10.08 -14.01
N CYS A 199 -1.54 -11.40 -13.98
CA CYS A 199 -1.12 -12.18 -12.82
C CYS A 199 0.17 -12.94 -13.11
N GLY A 200 1.07 -12.97 -12.14
CA GLY A 200 2.41 -13.54 -12.24
C GLY A 200 2.90 -14.08 -10.90
N GLY A 201 3.98 -14.87 -10.92
CA GLY A 201 4.65 -15.31 -9.69
C GLY A 201 4.34 -16.75 -9.31
N ASN A 202 4.38 -17.05 -8.02
CA ASN A 202 4.11 -18.38 -7.45
C ASN A 202 2.75 -18.46 -6.75
N GLY A 203 2.08 -17.33 -6.49
CA GLY A 203 0.72 -17.30 -5.95
C GLY A 203 -0.33 -17.43 -7.04
N ASP A 204 -1.51 -17.90 -6.66
CA ASP A 204 -2.63 -18.18 -7.55
C ASP A 204 -3.48 -16.93 -7.79
N CYS A 205 -4.17 -16.86 -8.94
CA CYS A 205 -5.17 -15.84 -9.21
C CYS A 205 -6.55 -16.43 -9.51
N GLN A 206 -7.61 -15.95 -8.86
CA GLN A 206 -8.96 -16.44 -9.19
C GLN A 206 -9.49 -15.80 -10.47
N TRP A 207 -9.40 -14.48 -10.59
CA TRP A 207 -9.95 -13.73 -11.73
C TRP A 207 -8.95 -12.71 -12.26
N VAL A 208 -8.67 -12.76 -13.56
CA VAL A 208 -7.87 -11.77 -14.28
C VAL A 208 -8.70 -11.28 -15.46
N GLU A 209 -9.22 -10.06 -15.37
CA GLU A 209 -10.12 -9.49 -16.37
C GLU A 209 -9.53 -8.24 -17.02
N GLY A 210 -9.59 -8.15 -18.34
CA GLY A 210 -9.17 -6.94 -19.02
C GLY A 210 -9.27 -6.94 -20.53
N HIS A 211 -9.07 -5.79 -21.18
CA HIS A 211 -8.95 -5.81 -22.65
C HIS A 211 -7.75 -6.67 -23.08
N GLN A 212 -6.65 -6.58 -22.32
CA GLN A 212 -5.51 -7.49 -22.39
C GLN A 212 -5.34 -8.14 -21.02
N ALA A 213 -5.72 -9.41 -20.91
CA ALA A 213 -5.61 -10.20 -19.69
C ALA A 213 -4.55 -11.29 -19.85
N GLY A 214 -3.69 -11.44 -18.85
CA GLY A 214 -2.60 -12.40 -18.87
C GLY A 214 -2.40 -13.09 -17.53
N CYS A 215 -2.28 -14.40 -17.53
CA CYS A 215 -1.78 -15.17 -16.39
C CYS A 215 -0.46 -15.85 -16.76
N GLY A 216 0.50 -15.82 -15.83
CA GLY A 216 1.85 -16.32 -16.00
C GLY A 216 2.46 -16.81 -14.69
N GLY A 217 3.57 -17.54 -14.75
CA GLY A 217 4.33 -17.93 -13.57
C GLY A 217 4.12 -19.40 -13.18
N ASN A 218 4.24 -19.71 -11.90
CA ASN A 218 4.08 -21.04 -11.33
C ASN A 218 2.75 -21.21 -10.56
N GLY A 219 2.04 -20.12 -10.26
CA GLY A 219 0.70 -20.18 -9.66
C GLY A 219 -0.39 -20.35 -10.73
N ASP A 220 -1.51 -20.91 -10.29
CA ASP A 220 -2.65 -21.25 -11.14
C ASP A 220 -3.60 -20.06 -11.32
N CYS A 221 -4.33 -20.03 -12.43
CA CYS A 221 -5.42 -19.08 -12.64
C CYS A 221 -6.77 -19.76 -12.89
N GLN A 222 -7.83 -19.35 -12.21
CA GLN A 222 -9.15 -19.93 -12.48
C GLN A 222 -9.78 -19.32 -13.74
N TRP A 223 -9.80 -17.99 -13.84
CA TRP A 223 -10.43 -17.27 -14.94
C TRP A 223 -9.53 -16.19 -15.50
N VAL A 224 -9.30 -16.22 -16.80
CA VAL A 224 -8.59 -15.17 -17.56
C VAL A 224 -9.50 -14.72 -18.70
N GLU A 225 -10.09 -13.54 -18.56
CA GLU A 225 -11.07 -13.01 -19.53
C GLU A 225 -10.56 -11.72 -20.17
N GLY A 226 -10.66 -11.64 -21.50
CA GLY A 226 -10.35 -10.41 -22.18
C GLY A 226 -10.45 -10.42 -23.68
N HIS A 227 -10.44 -9.27 -24.34
CA HIS A 227 -10.37 -9.26 -25.80
C HIS A 227 -9.11 -10.00 -26.31
N GLN A 228 -7.99 -9.84 -25.61
CA GLN A 228 -6.79 -10.66 -25.72
C GLN A 228 -6.52 -11.33 -24.38
N ALA A 229 -6.86 -12.61 -24.26
CA ALA A 229 -6.64 -13.41 -23.06
C ALA A 229 -5.50 -14.42 -23.28
N GLY A 230 -4.58 -14.50 -22.32
CA GLY A 230 -3.43 -15.39 -22.40
C GLY A 230 -3.15 -16.08 -21.08
N CYS A 231 -2.91 -17.38 -21.13
CA CYS A 231 -2.34 -18.15 -20.02
C CYS A 231 -0.98 -18.72 -20.45
N GLY A 232 0.00 -18.65 -19.56
CA GLY A 232 1.39 -19.04 -19.78
C GLY A 232 2.07 -19.52 -18.50
N GLY A 233 3.24 -20.16 -18.63
CA GLY A 233 4.06 -20.54 -17.47
C GLY A 233 3.94 -22.01 -17.10
N ASN A 234 4.13 -22.32 -15.82
CA ASN A 234 4.05 -23.66 -15.25
C ASN A 234 2.77 -23.91 -14.45
N GLY A 235 2.01 -22.86 -14.09
CA GLY A 235 0.71 -23.00 -13.45
C GLY A 235 -0.41 -23.24 -14.46
N ASP A 236 -1.49 -23.85 -13.99
CA ASP A 236 -2.64 -24.25 -14.78
C ASP A 236 -3.66 -23.12 -14.91
N CYS A 237 -4.43 -23.10 -16.00
CA CYS A 237 -5.59 -22.22 -16.16
C CYS A 237 -6.90 -23.00 -16.36
N GLN A 238 -7.95 -22.70 -15.60
CA GLN A 238 -9.23 -23.38 -15.83
C GLN A 238 -9.96 -22.81 -17.05
N TRP A 239 -10.08 -21.48 -17.14
CA TRP A 239 -10.82 -20.81 -18.19
C TRP A 239 -10.01 -19.65 -18.78
N VAL A 240 -9.85 -19.65 -20.10
CA VAL A 240 -9.24 -18.56 -20.87
C VAL A 240 -10.23 -18.15 -21.95
N GLU A 241 -10.89 -17.01 -21.77
CA GLU A 241 -11.93 -16.52 -22.68
C GLU A 241 -11.52 -15.21 -23.34
N GLY A 242 -11.69 -15.12 -24.66
CA GLY A 242 -11.43 -13.88 -25.36
C GLY A 242 -11.60 -13.91 -26.86
N TYR A 243 -11.61 -12.75 -27.52
CA TYR A 243 -11.60 -12.72 -28.99
C TYR A 243 -10.33 -13.43 -29.54
N GLN A 244 -9.20 -13.21 -28.88
CA GLN A 244 -7.95 -13.95 -29.03
C GLN A 244 -7.59 -14.60 -27.70
N ALA A 245 -7.97 -15.87 -27.53
CA ALA A 245 -7.63 -16.67 -26.36
C ALA A 245 -6.45 -17.59 -26.65
N ARG A 246 -5.42 -17.57 -25.79
CA ARG A 246 -4.23 -18.41 -25.97
C ARG A 246 -3.83 -19.08 -24.68
N CYS A 247 -3.55 -20.37 -24.75
CA CYS A 247 -2.88 -21.11 -23.70
C CYS A 247 -1.51 -21.61 -24.16
N GLY A 248 -0.52 -21.44 -23.30
CA GLY A 248 0.90 -21.63 -23.55
C GLY A 248 1.64 -22.18 -22.35
N GLY A 249 2.81 -22.79 -22.54
CA GLY A 249 3.73 -23.12 -21.43
C GLY A 249 3.74 -24.61 -21.06
N ASN A 250 4.07 -24.89 -19.80
CA ASN A 250 4.09 -26.24 -19.23
C ASN A 250 2.84 -26.55 -18.39
N GLY A 251 2.05 -25.55 -18.01
CA GLY A 251 0.77 -25.74 -17.32
C GLY A 251 -0.37 -26.02 -18.30
N ASP A 252 -1.41 -26.68 -17.79
CA ASP A 252 -2.57 -27.13 -18.55
C ASP A 252 -3.67 -26.07 -18.60
N CYS A 253 -4.47 -26.06 -19.68
CA CYS A 253 -5.72 -25.31 -19.74
C CYS A 253 -6.94 -26.21 -19.88
N GLN A 254 -7.98 -26.01 -19.07
CA GLN A 254 -9.20 -26.81 -19.25
C GLN A 254 -10.05 -26.28 -20.42
N TRP A 255 -10.30 -24.97 -20.45
CA TRP A 255 -11.16 -24.34 -21.45
C TRP A 255 -10.50 -23.12 -22.06
N VAL A 256 -10.40 -23.10 -23.39
CA VAL A 256 -9.91 -21.95 -24.15
C VAL A 256 -10.96 -21.59 -25.20
N GLU A 257 -11.67 -20.48 -24.98
CA GLU A 257 -12.76 -20.05 -25.84
C GLU A 257 -12.42 -18.72 -26.52
N GLY A 258 -12.61 -18.67 -27.84
CA GLY A 258 -12.41 -17.44 -28.56
C GLY A 258 -12.53 -17.53 -30.07
N HIS A 259 -12.81 -16.41 -30.74
CA HIS A 259 -12.84 -16.40 -32.21
C HIS A 259 -11.51 -16.92 -32.80
N GLN A 260 -10.38 -16.59 -32.16
CA GLN A 260 -9.06 -17.15 -32.41
C GLN A 260 -8.52 -17.82 -31.14
N ALA A 261 -9.06 -18.98 -30.81
CA ALA A 261 -8.57 -19.82 -29.72
C ALA A 261 -7.35 -20.65 -30.15
N GLY A 262 -6.31 -20.68 -29.32
CA GLY A 262 -5.09 -21.43 -29.62
C GLY A 262 -4.46 -22.05 -28.38
N CYS A 263 -3.97 -23.27 -28.53
CA CYS A 263 -3.19 -23.96 -27.50
C CYS A 263 -1.86 -24.45 -28.05
N GLY A 264 -0.79 -24.28 -27.29
CA GLY A 264 0.51 -24.89 -27.59
C GLY A 264 1.46 -24.86 -26.40
N GLY A 265 2.61 -25.50 -26.52
CA GLY A 265 3.53 -25.69 -25.39
C GLY A 265 3.64 -27.17 -25.01
N ASN A 266 4.11 -27.43 -23.80
CA ASN A 266 4.17 -28.79 -23.23
C ASN A 266 2.93 -29.13 -22.39
N GLY A 267 2.12 -28.14 -22.01
CA GLY A 267 0.85 -28.35 -21.33
C GLY A 267 -0.29 -28.69 -22.31
N ASP A 268 -1.32 -29.33 -21.78
CA ASP A 268 -2.47 -29.82 -22.52
C ASP A 268 -3.65 -28.84 -22.48
N CYS A 269 -4.47 -28.84 -23.53
CA CYS A 269 -5.78 -28.18 -23.52
C CYS A 269 -6.90 -29.21 -23.68
N GLN A 270 -7.85 -29.23 -22.74
CA GLN A 270 -8.97 -30.19 -22.82
C GLN A 270 -10.02 -29.74 -23.84
N TRP A 271 -10.38 -28.45 -23.84
CA TRP A 271 -11.39 -27.89 -24.72
C TRP A 271 -10.90 -26.60 -25.36
N VAL A 272 -10.95 -26.54 -26.68
CA VAL A 272 -10.60 -25.34 -27.46
C VAL A 272 -11.74 -25.06 -28.44
N GLU A 273 -12.46 -23.97 -28.21
CA GLU A 273 -13.61 -23.57 -29.03
C GLU A 273 -13.37 -22.23 -29.72
N GLY A 274 -13.67 -22.17 -31.02
CA GLY A 274 -13.42 -20.97 -31.79
C GLY A 274 -13.58 -21.10 -33.29
N HIS A 275 -13.85 -19.97 -33.97
CA HIS A 275 -13.95 -19.96 -35.42
C HIS A 275 -12.63 -20.35 -36.10
N ARG A 276 -11.50 -20.06 -35.44
CA ARG A 276 -10.15 -20.50 -35.82
C ARG A 276 -9.45 -21.19 -34.64
N ALA A 277 -10.11 -22.18 -34.05
CA ALA A 277 -9.51 -23.01 -33.01
C ALA A 277 -8.34 -23.85 -33.58
N GLY A 278 -7.22 -23.89 -32.86
CA GLY A 278 -6.07 -24.73 -33.22
C GLY A 278 -5.31 -25.21 -31.99
N CYS A 279 -5.06 -26.52 -31.92
CA CYS A 279 -4.19 -27.12 -30.92
C CYS A 279 -2.89 -27.55 -31.60
N GLY A 280 -1.78 -26.97 -31.18
CA GLY A 280 -0.43 -27.33 -31.63
C GLY A 280 0.37 -27.91 -30.47
N GLY A 281 0.26 -29.22 -30.23
CA GLY A 281 1.18 -29.99 -29.40
C GLY A 281 2.07 -30.87 -30.29
N ASN A 282 3.33 -31.07 -29.88
CA ASN A 282 4.31 -31.94 -30.54
C ASN A 282 3.86 -33.41 -30.60
#